data_AF-A0A960ZD66-F1
#
_entry.id   AF-A0A960ZD66-F1
#
_cell.length_a   1.000
_cell.length_b   1.000
_cell.length_c   1.000
_cell.angle_alpha   90.00
_cell.angle_beta   90.00
_cell.angle_gamma   90.00
#
_symmetry.space_group_name_H-M   'P 1'
#
loop_
_entity.id
_entity.type
_entity.pdbx_description
1 polymer ?
#
loop_
_entity_poly.entity_id
_entity_poly.type
_entity_poly.pdbx_seq_one_letter_code
_entity_poly.pdbx_strand_id
1 'polypeptide(L)'
;MMSNELRKAMNTQINVELNSAYFYYSQAAFFKKKTLNGFAAWSQMQAMEETQHALRFYMHLVERHEQVELKTIQEPVKTWDTVLASFKQAHQWEEGVTKAVNRLMDIAEQDGDQAAATMLNWFIAEQVEEENQTRELIEKLTFIGDAPGGLFMMDAALAQRAATTQE
;
A
#
# COMPACT_ATOMS: atom_id res chain seq x y z
N MET A 1 -27.59 4.98 -7.95
CA MET A 1 -27.43 3.56 -7.55
C MET A 1 -26.12 3.13 -8.16
N MET A 2 -25.20 2.56 -7.40
CA MET A 2 -23.88 2.21 -7.93
C MET A 2 -24.05 1.13 -9.00
N SER A 3 -23.27 1.19 -10.08
CA SER A 3 -23.33 0.13 -11.09
C SER A 3 -22.79 -1.19 -10.52
N ASN A 4 -23.26 -2.30 -11.08
CA ASN A 4 -22.74 -3.62 -10.71
C ASN A 4 -21.26 -3.77 -11.05
N GLU A 5 -20.76 -3.09 -12.08
CA GLU A 5 -19.34 -3.10 -12.45
C GLU A 5 -18.51 -2.36 -11.39
N LEU A 6 -18.90 -1.13 -11.05
CA LEU A 6 -18.21 -0.31 -10.05
C LEU A 6 -18.18 -1.00 -8.68
N ARG A 7 -19.32 -1.55 -8.23
CA ARG A 7 -19.39 -2.32 -6.97
C ARG A 7 -18.42 -3.50 -6.96
N LYS A 8 -18.36 -4.28 -8.05
CA LYS A 8 -17.47 -5.45 -8.15
C LYS A 8 -16.00 -5.03 -8.16
N ALA A 9 -15.69 -3.92 -8.84
CA ALA A 9 -14.34 -3.36 -8.87
C ALA A 9 -13.92 -2.88 -7.47
N MET A 10 -14.77 -2.14 -6.76
CA MET A 10 -14.48 -1.70 -5.38
C MET A 10 -14.28 -2.87 -4.42
N ASN A 11 -15.12 -3.91 -4.48
CA ASN A 11 -14.92 -5.11 -3.68
C ASN A 11 -13.60 -5.84 -4.00
N THR A 12 -13.15 -5.77 -5.26
CA THR A 12 -11.84 -6.28 -5.64
C THR A 12 -10.74 -5.41 -5.05
N GLN A 13 -10.90 -4.10 -5.06
CA GLN A 13 -9.93 -3.16 -4.50
C GLN A 13 -9.78 -3.31 -2.99
N ILE A 14 -10.86 -3.52 -2.24
CA ILE A 14 -10.79 -3.86 -0.80
C ILE A 14 -9.82 -5.03 -0.57
N ASN A 15 -9.91 -6.07 -1.40
CA ASN A 15 -9.01 -7.21 -1.29
C ASN A 15 -7.58 -6.87 -1.72
N VAL A 16 -7.38 -6.03 -2.73
CA VAL A 16 -6.04 -5.56 -3.15
C VAL A 16 -5.35 -4.88 -1.97
N GLU A 17 -6.00 -3.91 -1.32
CA GLU A 17 -5.40 -3.18 -0.19
C GLU A 17 -5.12 -4.10 1.01
N LEU A 18 -6.03 -5.04 1.32
CA LEU A 18 -5.78 -6.03 2.37
C LEU A 18 -4.60 -6.97 2.04
N ASN A 19 -4.38 -7.29 0.77
CA ASN A 19 -3.19 -8.03 0.35
C ASN A 19 -1.92 -7.17 0.43
N SER A 20 -2.00 -5.88 0.10
CA SER A 20 -0.91 -4.91 0.31
C SER A 20 -0.50 -4.87 1.79
N ALA A 21 -1.47 -4.77 2.70
CA ALA A 21 -1.22 -4.82 4.14
C ALA A 21 -0.50 -6.12 4.57
N TYR A 22 -0.97 -7.27 4.07
CA TYR A 22 -0.35 -8.56 4.36
C TYR A 22 1.08 -8.68 3.82
N PHE A 23 1.32 -8.13 2.62
CA PHE A 23 2.65 -8.02 2.03
C PHE A 23 3.59 -7.19 2.92
N TYR A 24 3.16 -6.00 3.35
CA TYR A 24 3.97 -5.12 4.19
C TYR A 24 4.24 -5.71 5.59
N TYR A 25 3.30 -6.45 6.19
CA TYR A 25 3.57 -7.20 7.41
C TYR A 25 4.63 -8.30 7.19
N SER A 26 4.58 -8.99 6.06
CA SER A 26 5.60 -9.98 5.70
C SER A 26 6.97 -9.33 5.51
N GLN A 27 6.99 -8.16 4.87
CA GLN A 27 8.19 -7.34 4.69
C GLN A 27 8.77 -6.89 6.05
N ALA A 28 7.92 -6.46 6.97
CA ALA A 28 8.33 -6.11 8.33
C ALA A 28 9.00 -7.29 9.05
N ALA A 29 8.40 -8.48 8.98
CA ALA A 29 8.95 -9.70 9.58
C ALA A 29 10.32 -10.06 8.99
N PHE A 30 10.47 -9.90 7.67
CA PHE A 30 11.74 -10.10 6.97
C PHE A 30 12.84 -9.15 7.47
N PHE A 31 12.53 -7.85 7.60
CA PHE A 31 13.50 -6.86 8.12
C PHE A 31 13.84 -7.09 9.58
N LYS A 32 12.86 -7.47 10.41
CA LYS A 32 13.08 -7.77 11.82
C LYS A 32 14.07 -8.92 12.02
N LYS A 33 13.99 -9.97 11.18
CA LYS A 33 14.94 -11.10 11.19
C LYS A 33 16.38 -10.69 10.87
N LYS A 34 16.57 -9.56 10.19
CA LYS A 34 17.88 -8.97 9.85
C LYS A 34 18.32 -7.88 10.83
N THR A 35 17.58 -7.65 11.91
CA THR A 35 17.83 -6.58 12.89
C THR A 35 17.74 -5.17 12.28
N LEU A 36 17.01 -5.03 11.16
CA LEU A 36 16.71 -3.75 10.52
C LEU A 36 15.38 -3.23 11.09
N ASN A 37 15.45 -2.60 12.27
CA ASN A 37 14.28 -2.28 13.06
C ASN A 37 13.50 -1.07 12.51
N GLY A 38 14.17 -0.10 11.91
CA GLY A 38 13.52 1.05 11.30
C GLY A 38 12.78 0.68 10.02
N PHE A 39 13.39 -0.16 9.17
CA PHE A 39 12.71 -0.72 8.00
C PHE A 39 11.49 -1.55 8.40
N ALA A 40 11.62 -2.36 9.46
CA ALA A 40 10.51 -3.14 10.00
C ALA A 40 9.36 -2.23 10.49
N ALA A 41 9.69 -1.16 11.24
CA ALA A 41 8.69 -0.22 11.74
C ALA A 41 7.98 0.53 10.61
N TRP A 42 8.73 1.01 9.61
CA TRP A 42 8.15 1.65 8.42
C TRP A 42 7.16 0.72 7.71
N SER A 43 7.54 -0.54 7.50
CA SER A 43 6.66 -1.52 6.84
C SER A 43 5.41 -1.85 7.66
N GLN A 44 5.51 -1.85 8.99
CA GLN A 44 4.34 -2.03 9.85
C GLN A 44 3.37 -0.86 9.76
N MET A 45 3.88 0.36 9.66
CA MET A 45 3.04 1.55 9.45
C MET A 45 2.35 1.49 8.10
N GLN A 46 3.08 1.18 7.04
CA GLN A 46 2.49 1.01 5.71
C GLN A 46 1.38 -0.05 5.72
N ALA A 47 1.59 -1.19 6.39
CA ALA A 47 0.55 -2.20 6.52
C ALA A 47 -0.73 -1.70 7.23
N MET A 48 -0.58 -0.77 8.18
CA MET A 48 -1.71 -0.13 8.85
C MET A 48 -2.41 0.87 7.93
N GLU A 49 -1.66 1.66 7.17
CA GLU A 49 -2.18 2.60 6.16
C GLU A 49 -2.98 1.84 5.09
N GLU A 50 -2.44 0.75 4.53
CA GLU A 50 -3.19 -0.09 3.57
C GLU A 50 -4.46 -0.70 4.16
N THR A 51 -4.46 -1.02 5.46
CA THR A 51 -5.69 -1.47 6.13
C THR A 51 -6.72 -0.35 6.19
N GLN A 52 -6.30 0.90 6.41
CA GLN A 52 -7.19 2.07 6.36
C GLN A 52 -7.70 2.32 4.94
N HIS A 53 -6.87 2.11 3.92
CA HIS A 53 -7.26 2.19 2.50
C HIS A 53 -8.40 1.20 2.20
N ALA A 54 -8.24 -0.05 2.61
CA ALA A 54 -9.28 -1.08 2.48
C ALA A 54 -10.58 -0.66 3.18
N LEU A 55 -10.48 -0.15 4.41
CA LEU A 55 -11.64 0.27 5.20
C LEU A 55 -12.36 1.47 4.58
N ARG A 56 -11.66 2.35 3.88
CA ARG A 56 -12.28 3.49 3.20
C ARG A 56 -13.19 3.04 2.06
N PHE A 57 -12.73 2.09 1.23
CA PHE A 57 -13.60 1.44 0.22
C PHE A 57 -14.76 0.67 0.86
N TYR A 58 -14.48 -0.10 1.91
CA TYR A 58 -15.49 -0.85 2.66
C TYR A 58 -16.61 0.08 3.17
N MET A 59 -16.24 1.16 3.85
CA MET A 59 -17.18 2.11 4.44
C MET A 59 -18.00 2.80 3.35
N HIS A 60 -17.37 3.18 2.23
CA HIS A 60 -18.09 3.76 1.10
C HIS A 60 -19.19 2.83 0.58
N LEU A 61 -18.90 1.53 0.40
CA LEU A 61 -19.94 0.57 -0.02
C LEU A 61 -21.05 0.43 1.03
N VAL A 62 -20.70 0.32 2.32
CA VAL A 62 -21.67 0.18 3.42
C VAL A 62 -22.60 1.39 3.50
N GLU A 63 -22.06 2.60 3.49
CA GLU A 63 -22.83 3.86 3.57
C GLU A 63 -23.71 4.07 2.34
N ARG A 64 -23.33 3.51 1.21
CA ARG A 64 -24.12 3.50 -0.03
C ARG A 64 -25.16 2.37 -0.08
N HIS A 65 -25.26 1.55 0.97
CA HIS A 65 -26.11 0.34 1.03
C HIS A 65 -25.80 -0.70 -0.06
N GLU A 66 -24.54 -0.77 -0.49
CA GLU A 66 -24.07 -1.77 -1.46
C GLU A 66 -23.57 -3.03 -0.74
N GLN A 67 -23.60 -4.17 -1.45
CA GLN A 67 -23.09 -5.42 -0.91
C GLN A 67 -21.56 -5.43 -0.85
N VAL A 68 -21.02 -5.74 0.33
CA VAL A 68 -19.59 -6.00 0.55
C VAL A 68 -19.29 -7.49 0.45
N GLU A 69 -18.21 -7.81 -0.25
CA GLU A 69 -17.69 -9.16 -0.45
C GLU A 69 -16.20 -9.20 -0.06
N LEU A 70 -15.89 -9.72 1.12
CA LEU A 70 -14.51 -9.93 1.57
C LEU A 70 -13.98 -11.23 0.96
N LYS A 71 -12.94 -11.11 0.13
CA LYS A 71 -12.33 -12.23 -0.59
C LYS A 71 -11.17 -12.83 0.21
N THR A 72 -10.62 -13.94 -0.29
CA THR A 72 -9.43 -14.56 0.28
C THR A 72 -8.22 -13.63 0.14
N ILE A 73 -7.54 -13.39 1.26
CA ILE A 73 -6.21 -12.77 1.29
C ILE A 73 -5.19 -13.87 0.93
N GLN A 74 -4.39 -13.60 -0.08
CA GLN A 74 -3.38 -14.53 -0.56
C GLN A 74 -2.17 -14.53 0.38
N GLU A 75 -1.49 -15.66 0.45
CA GLU A 75 -0.25 -15.76 1.21
C GLU A 75 0.82 -14.85 0.59
N PRO A 76 1.47 -13.96 1.38
CA PRO A 76 2.47 -13.04 0.86
C PRO A 76 3.81 -13.74 0.68
N VAL A 77 4.70 -13.14 -0.12
CA VAL A 77 6.11 -13.51 -0.16
C VAL A 77 6.73 -13.35 1.23
N LYS A 78 7.56 -14.30 1.67
CA LYS A 78 8.12 -14.35 3.03
C LYS A 78 9.57 -13.89 3.14
N THR A 79 10.30 -13.91 2.03
CA THR A 79 11.74 -13.67 2.00
C THR A 79 12.16 -13.03 0.69
N TRP A 80 13.16 -12.16 0.79
CA TRP A 80 13.82 -11.51 -0.35
C TRP A 80 15.34 -11.67 -0.23
N ASP A 81 16.04 -11.59 -1.36
CA ASP A 81 17.50 -11.67 -1.38
C ASP A 81 18.14 -10.45 -0.72
N THR A 82 17.57 -9.26 -0.96
CA THR A 82 18.06 -7.98 -0.46
C THR A 82 16.92 -7.07 -0.02
N VAL A 83 17.26 -6.04 0.78
CA VAL A 83 16.31 -4.96 1.14
C VAL A 83 15.85 -4.22 -0.12
N LEU A 84 16.74 -3.98 -1.08
CA LEU A 84 16.39 -3.37 -2.36
C LEU A 84 15.37 -4.21 -3.13
N ALA A 85 15.52 -5.55 -3.13
CA ALA A 85 14.59 -6.43 -3.82
C ALA A 85 13.18 -6.38 -3.22
N SER A 86 13.04 -6.27 -1.90
CA SER A 86 11.71 -6.15 -1.27
C SER A 86 11.01 -4.85 -1.64
N PHE A 87 11.74 -3.72 -1.66
CA PHE A 87 11.16 -2.43 -2.06
C PHE A 87 10.85 -2.34 -3.56
N LYS A 88 11.66 -2.96 -4.43
CA LYS A 88 11.32 -3.08 -5.85
C LYS A 88 10.00 -3.83 -6.07
N GLN A 89 9.77 -4.90 -5.31
CA GLN A 89 8.50 -5.61 -5.37
C GLN A 89 7.34 -4.78 -4.80
N ALA A 90 7.56 -4.04 -3.70
CA ALA A 90 6.56 -3.12 -3.15
C ALA A 90 6.16 -2.07 -4.18
N HIS A 91 7.13 -1.40 -4.81
CA HIS A 91 6.88 -0.38 -5.82
C HIS A 91 6.10 -0.93 -7.03
N GLN A 92 6.45 -2.13 -7.51
CA GLN A 92 5.70 -2.78 -8.59
C GLN A 92 4.25 -3.09 -8.18
N TRP A 93 4.03 -3.44 -6.90
CA TRP A 93 2.70 -3.65 -6.37
C TRP A 93 1.91 -2.33 -6.35
N GLU A 94 2.51 -1.24 -5.87
CA GLU A 94 1.90 0.10 -5.86
C GLU A 94 1.54 0.59 -7.26
N GLU A 95 2.39 0.41 -8.27
CA GLU A 95 2.04 0.73 -9.67
C GLU A 95 0.79 -0.05 -10.14
N GLY A 96 0.58 -1.26 -9.61
CA GLY A 96 -0.61 -2.06 -9.84
C GLY A 96 -1.85 -1.48 -9.15
N VAL A 97 -1.71 -1.06 -7.89
CA VAL A 97 -2.77 -0.39 -7.12
C VAL A 97 -3.19 0.90 -7.81
N THR A 98 -2.24 1.74 -8.23
CA THR A 98 -2.51 2.99 -8.97
C THR A 98 -3.30 2.74 -10.25
N LYS A 99 -2.93 1.72 -11.04
CA LYS A 99 -3.69 1.35 -12.25
C LYS A 99 -5.11 0.92 -11.92
N ALA A 100 -5.31 0.20 -10.80
CA ALA A 100 -6.63 -0.23 -10.37
C ALA A 100 -7.50 0.95 -9.90
N VAL A 101 -6.91 1.90 -9.16
CA VAL A 101 -7.57 3.15 -8.74
C VAL A 101 -7.97 4.00 -9.95
N ASN A 102 -7.07 4.19 -10.93
CA ASN A 102 -7.40 4.92 -12.14
C ASN A 102 -8.55 4.26 -12.92
N ARG A 103 -8.54 2.93 -13.04
CA ARG A 103 -9.65 2.19 -13.65
C ARG A 103 -10.97 2.38 -12.88
N LEU A 104 -10.93 2.42 -11.55
CA LEU A 104 -12.12 2.71 -10.74
C LEU A 104 -12.65 4.12 -11.01
N MET A 105 -11.76 5.11 -11.16
CA MET A 105 -12.14 6.47 -11.51
C MET A 105 -12.81 6.52 -12.89
N ASP A 106 -12.22 5.88 -13.91
CA ASP A 106 -12.78 5.82 -15.26
C ASP A 106 -14.21 5.25 -15.25
N ILE A 107 -14.45 4.16 -14.49
CA ILE A 107 -15.78 3.57 -14.35
C ILE A 107 -16.74 4.54 -13.64
N ALA A 108 -16.30 5.17 -12.54
CA ALA A 108 -17.12 6.12 -11.79
C ALA A 108 -17.53 7.33 -12.65
N GLU A 109 -16.62 7.86 -13.45
CA GLU A 109 -16.91 8.96 -14.39
C GLU A 109 -17.85 8.51 -15.51
N GLN A 110 -17.63 7.33 -16.09
CA GLN A 110 -18.50 6.76 -17.12
C GLN A 110 -19.92 6.52 -16.62
N ASP A 111 -20.07 6.04 -15.38
CA ASP A 111 -21.37 5.80 -14.73
C ASP A 111 -22.02 7.11 -14.22
N GLY A 112 -21.27 8.22 -14.21
CA GLY A 112 -21.71 9.47 -13.59
C GLY A 112 -21.85 9.39 -12.06
N ASP A 113 -21.17 8.45 -11.40
CA ASP A 113 -21.19 8.30 -9.94
C ASP A 113 -20.23 9.30 -9.27
N GLN A 114 -20.72 10.52 -9.08
CA GLN A 114 -19.96 11.61 -8.46
C GLN A 114 -19.53 11.32 -7.02
N ALA A 115 -20.27 10.48 -6.28
CA ALA A 115 -19.92 10.13 -4.91
C ALA A 115 -18.68 9.22 -4.90
N ALA A 116 -18.66 8.21 -5.78
CA ALA A 116 -17.49 7.35 -5.96
C ALA A 116 -16.28 8.16 -6.48
N ALA A 117 -16.47 9.00 -7.51
CA ALA A 117 -15.40 9.83 -8.05
C ALA A 117 -14.80 10.76 -6.98
N THR A 118 -15.62 11.38 -6.15
CA THR A 118 -15.15 12.25 -5.04
C THR A 118 -14.29 11.48 -4.05
N MET A 119 -14.70 10.26 -3.67
CA MET A 119 -13.88 9.41 -2.81
C MET A 119 -12.55 9.04 -3.49
N LEU A 120 -12.59 8.66 -4.76
CA LEU A 120 -11.43 8.19 -5.54
C LEU A 120 -10.39 9.28 -5.79
N ASN A 121 -10.77 10.56 -5.82
CA ASN A 121 -9.81 11.66 -5.90
C ASN A 121 -8.77 11.64 -4.77
N TRP A 122 -9.17 11.22 -3.56
CA TRP A 122 -8.24 11.04 -2.45
C TRP A 122 -7.23 9.93 -2.75
N PHE A 123 -7.69 8.78 -3.28
CA PHE A 123 -6.80 7.67 -3.64
C PHE A 123 -5.85 8.02 -4.78
N ILE A 124 -6.29 8.82 -5.76
CA ILE A 124 -5.40 9.28 -6.83
C ILE A 124 -4.26 10.12 -6.25
N ALA A 125 -4.55 11.03 -5.31
CA ALA A 125 -3.53 11.81 -4.63
C ALA A 125 -2.62 10.92 -3.76
N GLU A 126 -3.22 9.98 -3.01
CA GLU A 126 -2.50 9.06 -2.14
C GLU A 126 -1.51 8.20 -2.93
N GLN A 127 -1.94 7.61 -4.04
CA GLN A 127 -1.08 6.75 -4.86
C GLN A 127 0.13 7.49 -5.46
N VAL A 128 0.04 8.80 -5.69
CA VAL A 128 1.20 9.61 -6.10
C VAL A 128 2.25 9.65 -4.98
N GLU A 129 1.81 9.79 -3.73
CA GLU A 129 2.68 9.77 -2.57
C GLU A 129 3.24 8.35 -2.33
N GLU A 130 2.43 7.30 -2.42
CA GLU A 130 2.86 5.90 -2.24
C GLU A 130 3.94 5.48 -3.24
N GLU A 131 3.73 5.78 -4.52
CA GLU A 131 4.73 5.52 -5.55
C GLU A 131 6.01 6.33 -5.31
N ASN A 132 5.89 7.56 -4.80
CA ASN A 132 7.05 8.38 -4.49
C ASN A 132 7.84 7.87 -3.30
N GLN A 133 7.18 7.48 -2.21
CA GLN A 133 7.82 6.93 -1.02
C GLN A 133 8.59 5.66 -1.36
N THR A 134 7.95 4.72 -2.08
CA THR A 134 8.60 3.46 -2.47
C THR A 134 9.77 3.69 -3.44
N ARG A 135 9.62 4.59 -4.42
CA ARG A 135 10.69 4.97 -5.36
C ARG A 135 11.88 5.63 -4.67
N GLU A 136 11.65 6.56 -3.75
CA GLU A 136 12.73 7.24 -3.01
C GLU A 136 13.55 6.24 -2.19
N LEU A 137 12.90 5.24 -1.56
CA LEU A 137 13.59 4.18 -0.84
C LEU A 137 14.44 3.32 -1.79
N ILE A 138 13.91 2.97 -2.98
CA ILE A 138 14.67 2.25 -4.02
C ILE A 138 15.90 3.03 -4.46
N GLU A 139 15.77 4.33 -4.71
CA GLU A 139 16.87 5.18 -5.16
C GLU A 139 17.96 5.28 -4.09
N LYS A 140 17.59 5.51 -2.82
CA LYS A 140 18.53 5.53 -1.70
C LYS A 140 19.25 4.20 -1.52
N LEU A 141 18.52 3.08 -1.55
CA LEU A 141 19.10 1.74 -1.44
C LEU A 141 20.02 1.41 -2.63
N THR A 142 19.66 1.85 -3.83
CA THR A 142 20.49 1.71 -5.03
C THR A 142 21.79 2.51 -4.89
N PHE A 143 21.70 3.74 -4.38
CA PHE A 143 22.87 4.58 -4.11
C PHE A 143 23.79 4.00 -3.03
N ILE A 144 23.23 3.45 -1.95
CA ILE A 144 23.99 2.78 -0.87
C ILE A 144 24.76 1.57 -1.40
N GLY A 145 24.17 0.81 -2.33
CA GLY A 145 24.78 -0.42 -2.86
C GLY A 145 25.06 -1.43 -1.75
N ASP A 146 26.26 -2.00 -1.74
CA ASP A 146 26.66 -3.03 -0.78
C ASP A 146 27.33 -2.47 0.48
N ALA A 147 27.17 -1.18 0.78
CA ALA A 147 27.79 -0.54 1.94
C ALA A 147 26.97 -0.75 3.23
N PRO A 148 27.41 -1.59 4.21
CA PRO A 148 26.60 -1.91 5.38
C PRO A 148 26.34 -0.69 6.27
N GLY A 149 27.30 0.23 6.36
CA GLY A 149 27.15 1.48 7.13
C GLY A 149 26.02 2.36 6.59
N GLY A 150 25.87 2.47 5.27
CA GLY A 150 24.79 3.24 4.66
C GLY A 150 23.42 2.63 4.95
N LEU A 151 23.33 1.29 4.91
CA LEU A 151 22.09 0.58 5.25
C LEU A 151 21.69 0.82 6.72
N PHE A 152 22.64 0.76 7.65
CA PHE A 152 22.36 1.03 9.07
C PHE A 152 21.96 2.49 9.32
N MET A 153 22.58 3.46 8.62
CA MET A 153 22.18 4.86 8.72
C MET A 153 20.75 5.08 8.23
N MET A 154 20.37 4.44 7.13
CA MET A 154 19.01 4.50 6.61
C MET A 154 18.00 3.82 7.53
N ASP A 155 18.35 2.66 8.12
CA ASP A 155 17.51 1.99 9.12
C ASP A 155 17.25 2.90 10.33
N ALA A 156 18.29 3.55 10.85
CA ALA A 156 18.16 4.48 11.98
C ALA A 156 17.25 5.69 11.64
N ALA A 157 17.33 6.22 10.41
CA ALA A 157 16.48 7.32 9.97
C ALA A 157 14.99 6.90 9.88
N LEU A 158 14.70 5.70 9.37
CA LEU A 158 13.34 5.17 9.30
C LEU A 158 12.75 4.91 10.69
N ALA A 159 13.57 4.48 11.66
CA ALA A 159 13.13 4.28 13.03
C ALA A 159 12.66 5.58 13.71
N GLN A 160 13.30 6.71 13.41
CA GLN A 160 12.91 8.01 13.97
C GLN A 160 11.55 8.49 13.43
N ARG A 161 11.28 8.30 12.13
CA ARG A 161 9.99 8.65 11.53
C ARG A 161 8.83 7.84 12.12
N ALA A 162 9.07 6.58 12.45
CA ALA A 162 8.05 5.74 13.07
C ALA A 162 7.70 6.19 14.51
N ALA A 163 8.68 6.71 15.25
CA ALA A 163 8.45 7.20 16.60
C ALA A 163 7.60 8.48 16.63
N THR A 164 7.75 9.37 15.64
CA THR A 164 7.03 10.65 15.60
C THR A 164 5.57 10.56 15.15
N THR A 165 5.15 9.41 14.62
CA THR A 165 3.77 9.21 14.10
C THR A 165 2.87 8.49 15.12
N GLN A 166 3.42 8.12 16.29
CA GLN A 166 2.69 7.46 17.38
C GLN A 166 2.31 8.40 18.55
N GLU A 167 2.63 9.70 18.45
CA GLU A 167 2.18 10.78 19.35
C GLU A 167 1.02 11.56 18.73
#